data_AF-A0A2V9JWU1-F1
#
_entry.id   AF-A0A2V9JWU1-F1
#
_cell.length_a   1.000
_cell.length_b   1.000
_cell.length_c   1.000
_cell.angle_alpha   90.00
_cell.angle_beta   90.00
_cell.angle_gamma   90.00
#
_symmetry.space_group_name_H-M   'P 1'
#
loop_
_entity.id
_entity.type
_entity.pdbx_description
1 polymer ?
#
loop_
_entity_poly.entity_id
_entity_poly.type
_entity_poly.pdbx_seq_one_letter_code
_entity_poly.pdbx_strand_id
1 'polypeptide(L)'
;MLHRAHPGRAGHVRVRSHDPRPVPRLPLLASHRTGAARERRLPGNRADKDPSVVVADEVAGQLLAFLFVPIGLVNLVLGTLLFRLFDIWKPFPIRRLERLPGGVGIMADDLLAGIYANLVLQLVTRLRGG
;
A
#
# COMPACT_ATOMS: atom_id res chain seq x y z
N MET A 1 21.05 28.77 74.22
CA MET A 1 20.21 27.60 73.88
C MET A 1 19.03 28.08 73.05
N LEU A 2 19.09 27.95 71.73
CA LEU A 2 17.90 28.03 70.86
C LEU A 2 17.97 26.91 69.83
N HIS A 3 16.83 26.27 69.66
CA HIS A 3 16.59 24.93 69.16
C HIS A 3 16.36 24.94 67.63
N ARG A 4 16.77 23.84 66.98
CA ARG A 4 16.62 23.46 65.56
C ARG A 4 15.28 23.84 64.89
N ALA A 5 15.36 24.13 63.58
CA ALA A 5 14.36 23.67 62.60
C ALA A 5 15.04 23.32 61.26
N HIS A 6 14.87 22.08 60.80
CA HIS A 6 15.24 21.56 59.47
C HIS A 6 13.93 21.29 58.67
N PRO A 7 14.02 21.12 57.32
CA PRO A 7 13.05 21.65 56.37
C PRO A 7 11.89 20.70 56.05
N GLY A 8 10.76 21.30 55.66
CA GLY A 8 9.55 20.60 55.22
C GLY A 8 9.74 19.82 53.91
N ARG A 9 9.33 18.55 53.95
CA ARG A 9 9.27 17.62 52.81
C ARG A 9 8.12 18.00 51.88
N ALA A 10 8.44 18.12 50.58
CA ALA A 10 7.46 18.17 49.50
C ALA A 10 6.74 16.82 49.35
N GLY A 11 5.43 16.80 49.55
CA GLY A 11 4.58 15.63 49.31
C GLY A 11 4.34 15.44 47.81
N HIS A 12 5.15 14.61 47.15
CA HIS A 12 4.83 14.09 45.81
C HIS A 12 3.74 13.01 45.94
N VAL A 13 2.50 13.37 45.60
CA VAL A 13 1.40 12.43 45.41
C VAL A 13 1.68 11.59 44.16
N ARG A 14 2.03 10.31 44.31
CA ARG A 14 2.14 9.37 43.18
C ARG A 14 0.73 8.99 42.70
N VAL A 15 0.36 9.45 41.51
CA VAL A 15 -0.80 8.95 40.76
C VAL A 15 -0.53 7.48 40.41
N ARG A 16 -1.35 6.56 40.90
CA ARG A 16 -1.29 5.14 40.51
C ARG A 16 -1.72 5.01 39.05
N SER A 17 -0.79 4.73 38.16
CA SER A 17 -1.07 4.31 36.79
C SER A 17 -1.81 2.97 36.83
N HIS A 18 -3.08 2.98 36.41
CA HIS A 18 -3.90 1.80 36.26
C HIS A 18 -3.33 0.95 35.11
N ASP A 19 -2.77 -0.22 35.43
CA ASP A 19 -2.17 -1.14 34.47
C ASP A 19 -3.29 -1.94 33.76
N PRO A 20 -3.51 -1.77 32.45
CA PRO A 20 -4.53 -2.53 31.73
C PRO A 20 -4.05 -3.97 31.55
N ARG A 21 -4.77 -4.92 32.15
CA ARG A 21 -4.47 -6.35 32.02
C ARG A 21 -4.48 -6.80 30.54
N PRO A 22 -3.58 -7.70 30.13
CA PRO A 22 -3.55 -8.20 28.77
C PRO A 22 -4.78 -9.08 28.50
N VAL A 23 -5.62 -8.66 27.56
CA VAL A 23 -6.73 -9.45 27.03
C VAL A 23 -6.20 -10.53 26.07
N PRO A 24 -6.55 -11.82 26.26
CA PRO A 24 -6.12 -12.89 25.37
C PRO A 24 -6.85 -12.79 24.02
N ARG A 25 -6.09 -12.68 22.92
CA ARG A 25 -6.62 -12.70 21.56
C ARG A 25 -6.81 -14.15 21.11
N LEU A 26 -8.05 -14.61 20.99
CA LEU A 26 -8.37 -15.87 20.31
C LEU A 26 -7.98 -15.77 18.81
N PRO A 27 -7.40 -16.82 18.21
CA PRO A 27 -7.21 -16.88 16.76
C PRO A 27 -8.53 -17.31 16.11
N LEU A 28 -9.33 -16.34 15.62
CA LEU A 28 -10.49 -16.66 14.81
C LEU A 28 -10.06 -16.92 13.37
N LEU A 29 -10.39 -18.11 12.89
CA LEU A 29 -10.08 -18.65 11.56
C LEU A 29 -10.51 -17.74 10.40
N ALA A 30 -9.74 -17.86 9.33
CA ALA A 30 -9.84 -17.16 8.06
C ALA A 30 -11.22 -17.21 7.40
N SER A 31 -11.57 -16.12 6.72
CA SER A 31 -12.61 -16.11 5.71
C SER A 31 -12.14 -15.32 4.49
N HIS A 32 -12.35 -15.92 3.32
CA HIS A 32 -11.90 -15.50 2.01
C HIS A 32 -12.24 -14.03 1.71
N ARG A 33 -11.22 -13.25 1.33
CA ARG A 33 -11.42 -11.99 0.59
C ARG A 33 -10.51 -11.95 -0.63
N THR A 34 -11.19 -12.09 -1.76
CA THR A 34 -10.96 -11.55 -3.09
C THR A 34 -9.89 -10.45 -3.14
N GLY A 35 -9.01 -10.53 -4.14
CA GLY A 35 -7.85 -9.65 -4.30
C GLY A 35 -8.19 -8.16 -4.22
N ALA A 36 -7.90 -7.58 -3.07
CA ALA A 36 -7.68 -6.16 -2.81
C ALA A 36 -6.99 -6.10 -1.44
N ALA A 37 -5.93 -5.31 -1.32
CA ALA A 37 -5.08 -5.17 -0.13
C ALA A 37 -4.15 -6.38 0.15
N ARG A 38 -2.97 -6.35 -0.49
CA ARG A 38 -1.75 -6.84 0.17
C ARG A 38 -1.35 -5.89 1.30
N GLU A 39 -2.16 -5.82 2.35
CA GLU A 39 -1.80 -5.19 3.62
C GLU A 39 -0.84 -6.15 4.37
N ARG A 40 0.42 -6.23 3.90
CA ARG A 40 1.47 -6.93 4.66
C ARG A 40 1.84 -6.08 5.87
N ARG A 41 1.25 -6.48 6.99
CA ARG A 41 1.58 -6.12 8.37
C ARG A 41 3.10 -6.24 8.58
N LEU A 42 3.84 -5.13 8.44
CA LEU A 42 5.18 -4.99 9.04
C LEU A 42 5.00 -4.18 10.32
N PRO A 43 5.61 -4.60 11.43
CA PRO A 43 5.54 -3.88 12.70
C PRO A 43 6.51 -2.70 12.66
N GLY A 44 5.98 -1.49 12.67
CA GLY A 44 6.77 -0.27 12.76
C GLY A 44 6.03 0.93 12.19
N ASN A 45 5.49 1.76 13.09
CA ASN A 45 4.89 3.08 12.91
C ASN A 45 4.69 3.56 11.45
N ARG A 46 3.57 3.17 10.84
CA ARG A 46 3.13 3.62 9.51
C ARG A 46 1.95 4.56 9.71
N ALA A 47 2.20 5.87 9.68
CA ALA A 47 1.14 6.84 9.52
C ALA A 47 0.51 6.63 8.13
N ASP A 48 -0.74 6.16 8.16
CA ASP A 48 -1.82 6.32 7.18
C ASP A 48 -1.39 6.72 5.77
N LYS A 49 -1.28 5.73 4.86
CA LYS A 49 -1.31 6.02 3.43
C LYS A 49 -2.75 6.37 3.08
N ASP A 50 -3.00 7.62 2.68
CA ASP A 50 -4.32 8.06 2.24
C ASP A 50 -4.86 7.15 1.12
N PRO A 51 -6.07 6.57 1.26
CA PRO A 51 -6.67 5.74 0.22
C PRO A 51 -6.71 6.40 -1.16
N SER A 52 -6.86 7.73 -1.20
CA SER A 52 -6.88 8.52 -2.43
C SER A 52 -5.57 8.48 -3.23
N VAL A 53 -4.43 8.38 -2.55
CA VAL A 53 -3.11 8.31 -3.22
C VAL A 53 -2.98 6.97 -3.94
N VAL A 54 -3.39 5.88 -3.30
CA VAL A 54 -3.37 4.54 -3.90
C VAL A 54 -4.29 4.47 -5.12
N VAL A 55 -5.48 5.08 -5.04
CA VAL A 55 -6.39 5.14 -6.20
C VAL A 55 -5.78 5.95 -7.35
N ALA A 56 -5.09 7.06 -7.05
CA ALA A 56 -4.41 7.85 -8.08
C ALA A 56 -3.33 7.04 -8.80
N ASP A 57 -2.61 6.18 -8.09
CA ASP A 57 -1.57 5.29 -8.65
C ASP A 57 -2.18 4.25 -9.60
N GLU A 58 -3.28 3.58 -9.21
CA GLU A 58 -4.01 2.64 -10.07
C GLU A 58 -4.56 3.33 -11.33
N VAL A 59 -5.12 4.53 -11.18
CA VAL A 59 -5.63 5.32 -12.32
C VAL A 59 -4.51 5.72 -13.25
N ALA A 60 -3.36 6.18 -12.72
CA ALA A 60 -2.20 6.55 -13.51
C ALA A 60 -1.65 5.34 -14.30
N GLY A 61 -1.52 4.18 -13.66
CA GLY A 61 -1.11 2.94 -14.30
C GLY A 61 -2.08 2.49 -15.41
N GLN A 62 -3.39 2.59 -15.16
CA GLN A 62 -4.41 2.25 -16.14
C GLN A 62 -4.43 3.19 -17.34
N LEU A 63 -4.22 4.50 -17.14
CA LEU A 63 -4.08 5.46 -18.23
C LEU A 63 -2.83 5.16 -19.08
N LEU A 64 -1.73 4.79 -18.43
CA LEU A 64 -0.49 4.42 -19.10
C LEU A 64 -0.67 3.19 -19.99
N ALA A 65 -1.48 2.21 -19.56
CA ALA A 65 -1.81 1.03 -20.37
C ALA A 65 -2.42 1.39 -21.74
N PHE A 66 -3.15 2.50 -21.85
CA PHE A 66 -3.85 2.92 -23.07
C PHE A 66 -3.08 3.95 -23.92
N LEU A 67 -1.90 4.39 -23.48
CA LEU A 67 -1.14 5.41 -24.18
C LEU A 67 -0.75 4.96 -25.61
N PHE A 68 -0.95 5.80 -26.61
CA PHE A 68 -0.62 5.50 -28.03
C PHE A 68 -1.33 4.28 -28.64
N VAL A 69 -2.44 3.82 -28.06
CA VAL A 69 -3.30 2.78 -28.63
C VAL A 69 -4.62 3.41 -29.07
N PRO A 70 -5.15 3.10 -30.28
CA PRO A 70 -6.47 3.57 -30.69
C PRO A 70 -7.55 3.06 -29.73
N ILE A 71 -8.36 3.98 -29.22
CA ILE A 71 -9.40 3.67 -28.24
C ILE A 71 -10.62 3.08 -28.96
N GLY A 72 -10.88 1.81 -28.70
CA GLY A 72 -12.06 1.08 -29.15
C GLY A 72 -12.42 0.01 -28.13
N LEU A 73 -13.64 -0.52 -28.20
CA LEU A 73 -14.18 -1.42 -27.17
C LEU A 73 -13.25 -2.61 -26.89
N VAL A 74 -12.68 -3.22 -27.93
CA VAL A 74 -11.76 -4.36 -27.77
C VAL A 74 -10.48 -3.95 -27.05
N ASN A 75 -9.89 -2.81 -27.42
CA ASN A 75 -8.64 -2.35 -26.80
C ASN A 75 -8.87 -1.88 -25.36
N LEU A 76 -10.02 -1.28 -25.05
CA LEU A 76 -10.42 -0.94 -23.68
C LEU A 76 -10.52 -2.19 -22.80
N VAL A 77 -11.24 -3.22 -23.26
CA VAL A 77 -11.38 -4.47 -22.50
C VAL A 77 -10.02 -5.15 -22.33
N LEU A 78 -9.26 -5.30 -23.41
CA LEU A 78 -7.95 -5.95 -23.36
C LEU A 78 -6.96 -5.18 -22.48
N GLY A 79 -6.88 -3.86 -22.60
CA GLY A 79 -5.95 -3.05 -21.81
C GLY A 79 -6.27 -3.06 -20.31
N THR A 80 -7.55 -3.02 -19.94
CA THR A 80 -7.97 -3.17 -18.52
C THR A 80 -7.61 -4.54 -17.97
N LEU A 81 -7.85 -5.61 -18.74
CA LEU A 81 -7.51 -6.98 -18.32
C LEU A 81 -6.00 -7.19 -18.21
N LEU A 82 -5.23 -6.68 -19.18
CA LEU A 82 -3.77 -6.77 -19.16
C LEU A 82 -3.18 -6.00 -17.98
N PHE A 83 -3.66 -4.80 -17.70
CA PHE A 83 -3.23 -4.03 -16.54
C PHE A 83 -3.45 -4.83 -15.25
N ARG A 84 -4.66 -5.36 -15.03
CA ARG A 84 -4.96 -6.20 -13.85
C ARG A 84 -4.12 -7.47 -13.80
N LEU A 85 -3.84 -8.10 -14.94
CA LEU A 85 -2.96 -9.26 -14.98
C LEU A 85 -1.55 -8.90 -14.49
N PHE A 86 -0.98 -7.78 -14.95
CA PHE A 86 0.38 -7.37 -14.56
C PHE A 86 0.48 -6.84 -13.14
N ASP A 87 -0.54 -6.12 -12.66
CA ASP A 87 -0.66 -5.67 -11.27
C ASP A 87 -0.74 -6.85 -10.29
N ILE A 88 -1.49 -7.90 -10.63
CA ILE A 88 -1.59 -9.12 -9.80
C ILE A 88 -0.31 -9.96 -9.88
N TRP A 89 0.21 -10.19 -11.09
CA TRP A 89 1.30 -11.14 -11.32
C TRP A 89 2.65 -10.60 -10.83
N LYS A 90 2.87 -9.28 -10.94
CA LYS A 90 4.12 -8.59 -10.58
C LYS A 90 5.38 -9.33 -11.04
N PRO A 91 5.60 -9.54 -12.36
CA PRO A 91 6.84 -10.14 -12.84
C PRO A 91 8.07 -9.31 -12.44
N PHE A 92 9.20 -9.99 -12.25
CA PHE A 92 10.48 -9.35 -11.92
C PHE A 92 10.82 -8.25 -12.95
N PRO A 93 11.28 -7.03 -12.57
CA PRO A 93 11.98 -6.64 -11.34
C PRO A 93 11.14 -5.89 -10.29
N ILE A 94 9.81 -5.87 -10.42
CA ILE A 94 8.87 -5.10 -9.56
C ILE A 94 9.18 -5.25 -8.04
N ARG A 95 9.45 -6.48 -7.59
CA ARG A 95 9.75 -6.77 -6.16
C ARG A 95 11.00 -6.09 -5.59
N ARG A 96 11.87 -5.52 -6.42
CA ARG A 96 13.08 -4.81 -5.96
C ARG A 96 12.80 -3.33 -5.70
N LEU A 97 11.80 -2.74 -6.37
CA LEU A 97 11.35 -1.36 -6.15
C LEU A 97 10.47 -1.22 -4.91
N GLU A 98 9.73 -2.27 -4.52
CA GLU A 98 8.99 -2.31 -3.24
C GLU A 98 9.89 -2.11 -1.99
N ARG A 99 11.22 -2.21 -2.14
CA ARG A 99 12.20 -1.99 -1.05
C ARG A 99 12.58 -0.51 -0.87
N LEU A 100 12.13 0.37 -1.75
CA LEU A 100 12.37 1.80 -1.61
C LEU A 100 11.52 2.34 -0.44
N PRO A 101 12.12 3.15 0.46
CA PRO A 101 11.38 3.73 1.58
C PRO A 101 10.30 4.70 1.07
N GLY A 102 9.07 4.59 1.61
CA GLY A 102 7.96 5.52 1.35
C GLY A 102 6.85 5.00 0.43
N GLY A 103 5.92 5.89 0.05
CA GLY A 103 4.82 5.62 -0.89
C GLY A 103 5.27 5.34 -2.33
N VAL A 104 6.50 5.75 -2.67
CA VAL A 104 7.09 5.69 -4.01
C VAL A 104 7.14 4.26 -4.58
N GLY A 105 7.36 3.26 -3.73
CA GLY A 105 7.42 1.86 -4.17
C GLY A 105 6.07 1.29 -4.62
N ILE A 106 4.94 1.83 -4.14
CA ILE A 106 3.61 1.36 -4.56
C ILE A 106 3.24 1.99 -5.91
N MET A 107 3.39 3.31 -6.04
CA MET A 107 3.16 4.01 -7.30
C MET A 107 4.01 3.45 -8.44
N ALA A 108 5.28 3.11 -8.17
CA ALA A 108 6.15 2.54 -9.18
C ALA A 108 5.68 1.16 -9.69
N ASP A 109 5.00 0.38 -8.84
CA ASP A 109 4.48 -0.93 -9.22
C ASP A 109 3.31 -0.80 -10.20
N ASP A 110 2.34 0.07 -9.91
CA ASP A 110 1.17 0.32 -10.77
C ASP A 110 1.57 0.93 -12.11
N LEU A 111 2.53 1.87 -12.10
CA LEU A 111 3.07 2.43 -13.33
C LEU A 111 3.78 1.37 -14.18
N LEU A 112 4.58 0.49 -13.56
CA LEU A 112 5.28 -0.57 -14.31
C LEU A 112 4.30 -1.62 -14.87
N ALA A 113 3.24 -1.94 -14.14
CA ALA A 113 2.13 -2.76 -14.66
C ALA A 113 1.47 -2.10 -15.88
N GLY A 114 1.26 -0.77 -15.83
CA GLY A 114 0.78 0.04 -16.96
C GLY A 114 1.68 -0.04 -18.19
N ILE A 115 3.01 0.05 -18.01
CA ILE A 115 3.99 -0.08 -19.11
C ILE A 115 3.90 -1.47 -19.76
N TYR A 116 3.88 -2.54 -18.97
CA TYR A 116 3.77 -3.89 -19.51
C TYR A 116 2.46 -4.12 -20.28
N ALA A 117 1.35 -3.65 -19.72
CA ALA A 117 0.05 -3.70 -20.39
C ALA A 117 0.09 -2.96 -21.73
N ASN A 118 0.69 -1.76 -21.75
CA ASN A 118 0.81 -0.96 -22.95
C ASN A 118 1.62 -1.64 -24.06
N LEU A 119 2.79 -2.18 -23.73
CA LEU A 119 3.67 -2.84 -24.70
C LEU A 119 2.96 -4.04 -25.35
N VAL A 120 2.26 -4.85 -24.57
CA VAL A 120 1.50 -5.99 -25.07
C VAL A 120 0.30 -5.53 -25.90
N LEU A 121 -0.44 -4.52 -25.44
CA LEU A 121 -1.61 -4.02 -26.15
C LEU A 121 -1.22 -3.37 -27.49
N GLN A 122 -0.11 -2.65 -27.55
CA GLN A 122 0.44 -2.12 -28.80
C GLN A 122 0.82 -3.23 -29.77
N LEU A 123 1.49 -4.29 -29.30
CA LEU A 123 1.85 -5.43 -30.13
C LEU A 123 0.60 -6.09 -30.71
N VAL A 124 -0.40 -6.39 -29.89
CA VAL A 124 -1.68 -6.97 -30.33
C VAL A 124 -2.38 -6.06 -31.33
N THR A 125 -2.41 -4.75 -31.10
CA THR A 125 -3.05 -3.80 -32.00
C THR A 125 -2.35 -3.77 -33.36
N ARG A 126 -1.02 -3.73 -33.37
CA ARG A 126 -0.23 -3.74 -34.61
C ARG A 126 -0.41 -5.03 -35.41
N LEU A 127 -0.52 -6.19 -34.75
CA LEU A 127 -0.77 -7.48 -35.40
C LEU A 127 -2.18 -7.62 -35.98
N ARG A 128 -3.15 -6.85 -35.47
CA ARG A 128 -4.55 -6.88 -35.94
C ARG A 128 -4.86 -5.84 -37.02
N GLY A 129 -4.08 -4.77 -37.08
CA GLY A 129 -4.24 -3.67 -38.03
C GLY A 129 -3.22 -3.66 -39.17
N GLY A 130 -2.31 -4.65 -39.21
CA GLY A 130 -1.40 -4.90 -40.33
C GLY A 130 -1.93 -5.94 -41.31
#